data_AF-A0A6U3VMS6-F1
#
_entry.id   AF-A0A6U3VMS6-F1
#
_cell.length_a   1.000
_cell.length_b   1.000
_cell.length_c   1.000
_cell.angle_alpha   90.00
_cell.angle_beta   90.00
_cell.angle_gamma   90.00
#
_symmetry.space_group_name_H-M   'P 1'
#
loop_
_entity.id
_entity.type
_entity.pdbx_description
1 polymer ?
#
loop_
_entity_poly.entity_id
_entity_poly.type
_entity_poly.pdbx_seq_one_letter_code
_entity_poly.pdbx_strand_id
1 'polypeptide(L)'
;AFSEQMLGDRRKIVFFVDTDSSKVGDEDKTLLFIAYTPLRDDFTTISSFGSVDQVAQSTILPKNQLALAEENESKMISAESKKNAYYFDYTIKVPAQPKRHFRTIFDLKQGATGGAGAVLVTLTAQITSKRYDDEGVKSLFDEIIDSYGKIPK
;
A
#
# COMPACT_ATOMS: atom_id res chain seq x y z
N ALA A 1 -18.12 -0.24 1.10
CA ALA A 1 -18.20 -0.95 2.39
C ALA A 1 -16.96 -0.70 3.24
N PHE A 2 -17.13 -0.59 4.56
CA PHE A 2 -16.07 -0.43 5.56
C PHE A 2 -16.05 -1.66 6.48
N SER A 3 -14.87 -2.16 6.80
CA SER A 3 -14.70 -3.17 7.85
C SER A 3 -13.35 -3.01 8.56
N GLU A 4 -13.30 -3.51 9.79
CA GLU A 4 -12.11 -3.48 10.63
C GLU A 4 -11.88 -4.87 11.24
N GLN A 5 -10.61 -5.28 11.31
CA GLN A 5 -10.20 -6.50 11.98
C GLN A 5 -8.98 -6.21 12.86
N MET A 6 -9.04 -6.67 14.10
CA MET A 6 -7.94 -6.59 15.06
C MET A 6 -7.49 -8.02 15.42
N LEU A 7 -6.17 -8.23 15.46
CA LEU A 7 -5.55 -9.47 15.90
C LEU A 7 -5.12 -9.36 17.37
N GLY A 8 -4.91 -10.50 18.04
CA GLY A 8 -4.54 -10.55 19.46
C GLY A 8 -3.20 -9.92 19.82
N ASP A 9 -2.37 -9.58 18.84
CA ASP A 9 -1.04 -8.98 18.99
C ASP A 9 -1.00 -7.47 18.67
N ARG A 10 -2.16 -6.81 18.73
CA ARG A 10 -2.35 -5.36 18.45
C ARG A 10 -2.21 -4.98 16.97
N ARG A 11 -2.00 -5.94 16.06
CA ARG A 11 -2.13 -5.67 14.63
C ARG A 11 -3.59 -5.35 14.31
N LYS A 12 -3.79 -4.30 13.53
CA LYS A 12 -5.12 -3.86 13.07
C LYS A 12 -5.08 -3.67 11.56
N ILE A 13 -6.16 -4.06 10.89
CA ILE A 13 -6.36 -3.75 9.48
C ILE A 13 -7.75 -3.15 9.29
N VAL A 14 -7.82 -2.13 8.44
CA VAL A 14 -9.04 -1.44 8.04
C VAL A 14 -9.20 -1.61 6.54
N PHE A 15 -10.39 -1.99 6.08
CA PHE A 15 -10.70 -2.18 4.67
C PHE A 15 -11.80 -1.23 4.22
N PHE A 16 -11.60 -0.69 3.01
CA PHE A 16 -12.58 0.08 2.26
C PHE A 16 -12.71 -0.57 0.88
N VAL A 17 -13.88 -1.12 0.60
CA VAL A 17 -14.19 -1.80 -0.67
C VAL A 17 -15.23 -0.98 -1.42
N ASP A 18 -15.00 -0.70 -2.70
CA ASP A 18 -16.04 -0.14 -3.56
C ASP A 18 -17.19 -1.16 -3.70
N THR A 19 -18.39 -0.73 -3.34
CA THR A 19 -19.60 -1.58 -3.32
C THR A 19 -20.53 -1.34 -4.49
N ASP A 20 -20.17 -0.46 -5.44
CA ASP A 20 -20.99 -0.22 -6.62
C ASP A 20 -20.92 -1.40 -7.61
N SER A 21 -21.69 -2.45 -7.32
CA SER A 21 -21.83 -3.64 -8.16
C SER A 21 -22.43 -3.36 -9.55
N SER A 22 -23.01 -2.18 -9.78
CA SER A 22 -23.56 -1.80 -11.09
C SER A 22 -22.47 -1.44 -12.11
N LYS A 23 -21.22 -1.23 -11.65
CA LYS A 23 -20.09 -0.82 -12.48
C LYS A 23 -18.95 -1.84 -12.51
N VAL A 24 -19.06 -2.94 -11.77
CA VAL A 24 -17.88 -3.75 -11.39
C VAL A 24 -18.24 -5.23 -11.20
N GLY A 25 -17.58 -6.13 -11.94
CA GLY A 25 -17.58 -7.57 -11.62
C GLY A 25 -16.74 -7.85 -10.37
N ASP A 26 -16.91 -9.00 -9.72
CA ASP A 26 -16.24 -9.31 -8.44
C ASP A 26 -14.71 -9.16 -8.48
N GLU A 27 -14.11 -9.30 -9.67
CA GLU A 27 -12.66 -9.24 -9.91
C GLU A 27 -12.10 -7.81 -10.03
N ASP A 28 -12.97 -6.82 -10.26
CA ASP A 28 -12.65 -5.41 -10.57
C ASP A 28 -12.87 -4.44 -9.39
N LYS A 29 -13.16 -4.98 -8.20
CA LYS A 29 -13.42 -4.18 -6.99
C LYS A 29 -12.18 -3.35 -6.61
N THR A 30 -12.38 -2.05 -6.48
CA THR A 30 -11.38 -1.15 -5.90
C THR A 30 -11.30 -1.40 -4.40
N LEU A 31 -10.08 -1.61 -3.90
CA LEU A 31 -9.82 -1.84 -2.50
C LEU A 31 -8.79 -0.84 -1.99
N LEU A 32 -9.10 -0.19 -0.88
CA LEU A 32 -8.14 0.50 -0.05
C LEU A 32 -8.07 -0.24 1.29
N PHE A 33 -6.87 -0.52 1.78
CA PHE A 33 -6.69 -1.03 3.13
C PHE A 33 -5.57 -0.30 3.86
N ILE A 34 -5.69 -0.27 5.18
CA ILE A 34 -4.69 0.31 6.08
C ILE A 34 -4.33 -0.73 7.12
N ALA A 35 -3.08 -1.17 7.14
CA ALA A 35 -2.53 -2.07 8.14
C ALA A 35 -1.69 -1.29 9.15
N TYR A 36 -1.94 -1.52 10.43
CA TYR A 36 -1.19 -0.99 11.57
C TYR A 36 -0.38 -2.13 12.16
N THR A 37 0.94 -2.07 11.99
CA THR A 37 1.87 -3.10 12.44
C THR A 37 2.75 -2.56 13.56
N PRO A 38 2.56 -3.01 14.82
CA PRO A 38 3.46 -2.65 15.91
C PRO A 38 4.88 -3.10 15.59
N LEU A 39 5.85 -2.23 15.89
CA LEU A 39 7.26 -2.49 15.70
C LEU A 39 7.97 -2.59 17.05
N ARG A 40 9.16 -3.16 17.02
CA ARG A 40 10.09 -3.12 18.14
C ARG A 40 10.73 -1.73 18.22
N ASP A 41 11.18 -1.35 19.42
CA ASP A 41 11.65 0.00 19.74
C ASP A 41 12.93 0.43 18.99
N ASP A 42 13.62 -0.47 18.30
CA ASP A 42 14.78 -0.17 17.45
C ASP A 42 14.40 0.51 16.11
N PHE A 43 13.11 0.53 15.75
CA PHE A 43 12.61 1.23 14.57
C PHE A 43 12.18 2.66 14.90
N THR A 44 13.15 3.57 14.91
CA THR A 44 12.94 5.00 15.23
C THR A 44 12.68 5.87 14.00
N THR A 45 13.10 5.43 12.81
CA THR A 45 12.92 6.15 11.54
C THR A 45 12.50 5.19 10.43
N ILE A 46 11.83 5.68 9.37
CA ILE A 46 11.45 4.82 8.25
C ILE A 46 12.70 4.21 7.56
N SER A 47 13.83 4.92 7.60
CA SER A 47 15.12 4.43 7.11
C SER A 47 15.70 3.24 7.87
N SER A 48 15.19 2.93 9.08
CA SER A 48 15.56 1.71 9.79
C SER A 48 15.20 0.43 9.02
N PHE A 49 14.28 0.52 8.04
CA PHE A 49 13.91 -0.58 7.15
C PHE A 49 14.83 -0.74 5.92
N GLY A 50 15.79 0.17 5.72
CA GLY A 50 16.61 0.26 4.52
C GLY A 50 16.19 1.43 3.61
N SER A 51 16.86 1.59 2.46
CA SER A 51 16.48 2.63 1.51
C SER A 51 15.13 2.32 0.84
N VAL A 52 14.47 3.36 0.31
CA VAL A 52 13.19 3.19 -0.40
C VAL A 52 13.31 2.19 -1.56
N ASP A 53 14.42 2.20 -2.29
CA ASP A 53 14.69 1.25 -3.37
C ASP A 53 14.85 -0.19 -2.86
N GLN A 54 15.56 -0.36 -1.74
CA GLN A 54 15.72 -1.68 -1.13
C GLN A 54 14.39 -2.24 -0.66
N VAL A 55 13.55 -1.41 -0.03
CA VAL A 55 12.20 -1.82 0.41
C VAL A 55 11.30 -2.12 -0.79
N ALA A 56 11.34 -1.29 -1.83
CA ALA A 56 10.60 -1.51 -3.08
C ALA A 56 10.89 -2.87 -3.71
N GLN A 57 12.17 -3.25 -3.79
CA GLN A 57 12.58 -4.53 -4.41
C GLN A 57 12.38 -5.73 -3.48
N SER A 58 12.56 -5.57 -2.18
CA SER A 58 12.57 -6.70 -1.24
C SER A 58 11.20 -7.05 -0.68
N THR A 59 10.29 -6.08 -0.62
CA THR A 59 9.01 -6.18 0.12
C THR A 59 7.79 -5.92 -0.78
N ILE A 60 7.87 -4.94 -1.67
CA ILE A 60 6.71 -4.53 -2.48
C ILE A 60 6.54 -5.42 -3.72
N LEU A 61 7.60 -5.61 -4.50
CA LEU A 61 7.54 -6.45 -5.69
C LEU A 61 7.62 -7.95 -5.34
N PRO A 62 6.81 -8.80 -5.99
CA PRO A 62 6.85 -10.24 -5.75
C PRO A 62 8.20 -10.84 -6.16
N LYS A 63 8.74 -11.77 -5.34
CA LYS A 63 10.04 -12.41 -5.58
C LYS A 63 9.94 -13.60 -6.54
N ASN A 64 11.03 -13.81 -7.27
CA ASN A 64 11.52 -14.92 -8.11
C ASN A 64 10.62 -16.14 -8.44
N GLN A 65 9.79 -16.71 -7.58
CA GLN A 65 8.92 -17.83 -7.97
C GLN A 65 7.64 -17.38 -8.69
N LEU A 66 7.08 -16.23 -8.31
CA LEU A 66 6.06 -15.59 -9.13
C LEU A 66 6.70 -15.01 -10.39
N ALA A 67 7.94 -14.47 -10.29
CA ALA A 67 8.73 -13.83 -11.35
C ALA A 67 9.18 -14.73 -12.52
N LEU A 68 9.11 -16.06 -12.34
CA LEU A 68 9.49 -17.06 -13.34
C LEU A 68 8.34 -17.48 -14.27
N ALA A 69 7.11 -17.00 -14.03
CA ALA A 69 6.09 -17.07 -15.06
C ALA A 69 6.54 -16.21 -16.25
N GLU A 70 6.44 -16.75 -17.48
CA GLU A 70 6.91 -16.07 -18.71
C GLU A 70 6.26 -14.68 -18.93
N GLU A 71 5.19 -14.37 -18.18
CA GLU A 71 4.41 -13.12 -18.21
C GLU A 71 4.52 -12.26 -16.93
N ASN A 72 5.70 -12.17 -16.29
CA ASN A 72 5.83 -11.23 -15.16
C ASN A 72 5.85 -9.78 -15.60
N GLU A 73 4.66 -9.21 -15.73
CA GLU A 73 4.46 -7.79 -15.96
C GLU A 73 4.46 -6.95 -14.67
N SER A 74 4.89 -7.52 -13.54
CA SER A 74 4.98 -6.79 -12.27
C SER A 74 6.09 -5.76 -12.36
N LYS A 75 5.77 -4.47 -12.21
CA LYS A 75 6.69 -3.36 -12.44
C LYS A 75 6.52 -2.27 -11.41
N MET A 76 7.63 -1.81 -10.83
CA MET A 76 7.69 -0.56 -10.08
C MET A 76 7.66 0.62 -11.04
N ILE A 77 6.72 1.55 -10.83
CA ILE A 77 6.56 2.77 -11.63
C ILE A 77 7.27 3.92 -10.92
N SER A 78 7.07 4.08 -9.62
CA SER A 78 7.83 5.02 -8.79
C SER A 78 8.02 4.50 -7.37
N ALA A 79 9.13 4.92 -6.76
CA ALA A 79 9.45 4.66 -5.36
C ALA A 79 10.11 5.93 -4.80
N GLU A 80 9.47 6.59 -3.85
CA GLU A 80 9.90 7.90 -3.35
C GLU A 80 9.92 7.95 -1.83
N SER A 81 10.93 8.62 -1.27
CA SER A 81 11.02 8.89 0.16
C SER A 81 10.73 10.35 0.43
N LYS A 82 9.73 10.64 1.26
CA LYS A 82 9.34 12.01 1.61
C LYS A 82 8.72 12.04 3.01
N LYS A 83 9.11 13.03 3.82
CA LYS A 83 8.52 13.30 5.15
C LYS A 83 8.48 12.06 6.08
N ASN A 84 9.53 11.23 6.11
CA ASN A 84 9.61 9.99 6.91
C ASN A 84 8.59 8.90 6.51
N ALA A 85 8.18 8.91 5.24
CA ALA A 85 7.38 7.86 4.64
C ALA A 85 7.94 7.46 3.27
N TYR A 86 7.64 6.23 2.87
CA TYR A 86 7.90 5.73 1.52
C TYR A 86 6.61 5.62 0.74
N TYR A 87 6.65 6.06 -0.51
CA TYR A 87 5.55 6.06 -1.46
C TYR A 87 5.93 5.17 -2.62
N PHE A 88 5.06 4.23 -2.96
CA PHE A 88 5.27 3.27 -4.04
C PHE A 88 4.08 3.33 -5.00
N ASP A 89 4.38 3.42 -6.29
CA ASP A 89 3.42 3.24 -7.38
C ASP A 89 3.94 2.06 -8.23
N TYR A 90 3.11 1.03 -8.42
CA TYR A 90 3.51 -0.19 -9.09
C TYR A 90 2.33 -0.95 -9.68
N THR A 91 2.63 -1.86 -10.59
CA THR A 91 1.67 -2.82 -11.13
C THR A 91 2.08 -4.25 -10.79
N ILE A 92 1.10 -5.12 -10.57
CA ILE A 92 1.32 -6.55 -10.41
C ILE A 92 0.39 -7.32 -11.35
N LYS A 93 0.94 -8.32 -12.03
CA LYS A 93 0.19 -9.32 -12.79
C LYS A 93 0.48 -10.70 -12.20
N VAL A 94 -0.52 -11.28 -11.54
CA VAL A 94 -0.48 -12.66 -11.05
C VAL A 94 -1.12 -13.57 -12.10
N PRO A 95 -0.61 -14.79 -12.34
CA PRO A 95 -1.25 -15.75 -13.24
C PRO A 95 -2.74 -15.93 -12.89
N ALA A 96 -3.59 -15.99 -13.92
CA ALA A 96 -5.04 -16.12 -13.82
C ALA A 96 -5.78 -14.97 -13.10
N GLN A 97 -5.12 -13.83 -12.80
CA GLN A 97 -5.78 -12.63 -12.26
C GLN A 97 -5.60 -11.42 -13.19
N PRO A 98 -6.52 -10.45 -13.19
CA PRO A 98 -6.32 -9.20 -13.93
C PRO A 98 -5.09 -8.46 -13.39
N LYS A 99 -4.41 -7.72 -14.28
CA LYS A 99 -3.34 -6.81 -13.87
C LYS A 99 -3.93 -5.74 -12.96
N ARG A 100 -3.26 -5.46 -11.85
CA ARG A 100 -3.67 -4.44 -10.89
C ARG A 100 -2.61 -3.36 -10.75
N HIS A 101 -3.10 -2.15 -10.57
CA HIS A 101 -2.32 -0.99 -10.19
C HIS A 101 -2.43 -0.80 -8.68
N PHE A 102 -1.31 -0.50 -8.05
CA PHE A 102 -1.20 -0.31 -6.61
C PHE A 102 -0.53 1.02 -6.31
N ARG A 103 -1.04 1.68 -5.27
CA ARG A 103 -0.33 2.76 -4.60
C ARG A 103 -0.24 2.48 -3.12
N THR A 104 0.98 2.46 -2.62
CA THR A 104 1.27 2.07 -1.24
C THR A 104 2.08 3.14 -0.53
N ILE A 105 1.70 3.47 0.70
CA ILE A 105 2.47 4.32 1.61
C ILE A 105 2.92 3.48 2.80
N PHE A 106 4.22 3.52 3.11
CA PHE A 106 4.75 3.07 4.39
C PHE A 106 5.12 4.31 5.21
N ASP A 107 4.43 4.52 6.31
CA ASP A 107 4.76 5.60 7.24
C ASP A 107 5.00 5.07 8.64
N LEU A 108 6.06 5.57 9.27
CA LEU A 108 6.39 5.21 10.62
C LEU A 108 5.84 6.26 11.58
N LYS A 109 4.89 5.85 12.43
CA LYS A 109 4.40 6.65 13.55
C LYS A 109 5.09 6.24 14.83
N GLN A 110 5.68 7.22 15.50
CA GLN A 110 6.24 7.05 16.84
C GLN A 110 5.13 7.18 17.88
N GLY A 111 5.20 6.35 18.92
CA GLY A 111 4.32 6.47 20.08
C GLY A 111 4.55 7.80 20.82
N ALA A 112 3.56 8.23 21.60
CA ALA A 112 3.56 9.51 22.32
C ALA A 112 4.75 9.69 23.30
N THR A 113 5.45 8.61 23.65
CA THR A 113 6.62 8.62 24.55
C THR A 113 7.97 8.52 23.82
N GLY A 114 8.01 8.67 22.49
CA GLY A 114 9.25 8.85 21.74
C GLY A 114 10.12 7.61 21.52
N GLY A 115 9.60 6.40 21.77
CA GLY A 115 10.30 5.15 21.45
C GLY A 115 9.49 3.88 21.72
N ALA A 116 8.66 3.86 22.77
CA ALA A 116 7.79 2.73 23.06
C ALA A 116 6.51 2.80 22.20
N GLY A 117 6.25 1.73 21.43
CA GLY A 117 5.01 1.59 20.67
C GLY A 117 5.03 2.26 19.28
N ALA A 118 6.17 2.22 18.60
CA ALA A 118 6.23 2.57 17.18
C ALA A 118 5.30 1.66 16.35
N VAL A 119 4.64 2.24 15.34
CA VAL A 119 3.71 1.52 14.46
C VAL A 119 4.06 1.87 13.02
N LEU A 120 4.28 0.85 12.19
CA LEU A 120 4.28 0.98 10.74
C LEU A 120 2.83 1.04 10.27
N VAL A 121 2.45 2.17 9.69
CA VAL A 121 1.17 2.36 9.02
C VAL A 121 1.39 2.11 7.53
N THR A 122 0.81 1.03 7.03
CA THR A 122 0.83 0.68 5.61
C THR A 122 -0.54 0.98 5.02
N LEU A 123 -0.62 1.95 4.14
CA LEU A 123 -1.81 2.20 3.34
C LEU A 123 -1.58 1.64 1.94
N THR A 124 -2.51 0.84 1.42
CA THR A 124 -2.45 0.34 0.04
C THR A 124 -3.81 0.51 -0.62
N ALA A 125 -3.82 1.25 -1.71
CA ALA A 125 -4.93 1.33 -2.64
C ALA A 125 -4.63 0.46 -3.87
N GLN A 126 -5.60 -0.32 -4.32
CA GLN A 126 -5.50 -1.15 -5.51
C GLN A 126 -6.75 -1.09 -6.36
N ILE A 127 -6.55 -1.23 -7.66
CA ILE A 127 -7.61 -1.35 -8.66
C ILE A 127 -7.08 -2.13 -9.87
N THR A 128 -7.95 -2.69 -10.70
CA THR A 128 -7.52 -3.27 -11.98
C THR A 128 -6.98 -2.18 -12.90
N SER A 129 -5.92 -2.50 -13.64
CA SER A 129 -5.25 -1.51 -14.51
C SER A 129 -6.20 -0.92 -15.56
N LYS A 130 -7.15 -1.72 -16.05
CA LYS A 130 -8.21 -1.25 -16.95
C LYS A 130 -8.98 -0.05 -16.37
N ARG A 131 -9.36 -0.12 -15.09
CA ARG A 131 -10.10 0.97 -14.43
C ARG A 131 -9.22 2.09 -13.90
N TYR A 132 -7.93 1.82 -13.71
CA TYR A 132 -6.99 2.87 -13.29
C TYR A 132 -6.86 3.97 -14.34
N ASP A 133 -6.94 3.58 -15.62
CA ASP A 133 -6.91 4.48 -16.77
C ASP A 133 -8.28 5.11 -17.08
N ASP A 134 -9.36 4.67 -16.44
CA ASP A 134 -10.68 5.33 -16.52
C ASP A 134 -10.62 6.72 -15.87
N GLU A 135 -11.38 7.67 -16.40
CA GLU A 135 -11.39 9.05 -15.92
C GLU A 135 -11.76 9.15 -14.43
N GLY A 136 -10.95 9.89 -13.66
CA GLY A 136 -11.21 10.23 -12.25
C GLY A 136 -10.64 9.27 -11.21
N VAL A 137 -10.33 8.00 -11.55
CA VAL A 137 -9.80 7.04 -10.57
C VAL A 137 -8.36 7.40 -10.17
N LYS A 138 -7.50 7.70 -11.15
CA LYS A 138 -6.14 8.15 -10.88
C LYS A 138 -6.12 9.40 -10.00
N SER A 139 -7.02 10.36 -10.28
CA SER A 139 -7.16 11.58 -9.48
C SER A 139 -7.63 11.29 -8.06
N LEU A 140 -8.55 10.35 -7.85
CA LEU A 140 -8.93 9.90 -6.51
C LEU A 140 -7.73 9.29 -5.77
N PHE A 141 -6.91 8.48 -6.44
CA PHE A 141 -5.69 7.93 -5.86
C PHE A 141 -4.69 9.04 -5.52
N ASP A 142 -4.51 10.02 -6.41
CA ASP A 142 -3.69 11.21 -6.15
C ASP A 142 -4.20 11.94 -4.89
N GLU A 143 -5.51 12.19 -4.77
CA GLU A 143 -6.12 12.83 -3.60
C GLU A 143 -5.92 12.05 -2.30
N ILE A 144 -6.10 10.72 -2.32
CA ILE A 144 -5.88 9.86 -1.15
C ILE A 144 -4.43 9.96 -0.69
N ILE A 145 -3.48 9.83 -1.61
CA ILE A 145 -2.04 9.89 -1.30
C ILE A 145 -1.64 11.30 -0.84
N ASP A 146 -2.12 12.35 -1.51
CA ASP A 146 -1.85 13.75 -1.14
C ASP A 146 -2.46 14.13 0.20
N SER A 147 -3.63 13.56 0.54
CA SER A 147 -4.26 13.79 1.85
C SER A 147 -3.32 13.41 2.99
N TYR A 148 -2.53 12.34 2.81
CA TYR A 148 -1.52 11.92 3.75
C TYR A 148 -0.41 12.98 3.91
N GLY A 149 0.05 13.53 2.78
CA GLY A 149 1.09 14.55 2.76
C GLY A 149 0.68 15.92 3.33
N LYS A 150 -0.63 16.16 3.50
CA LYS A 150 -1.22 17.41 4.00
C LYS A 150 -1.54 17.40 5.50
N ILE A 151 -1.45 16.25 6.18
CA ILE A 151 -1.69 16.17 7.62
C ILE A 151 -0.58 16.95 8.36
N PRO A 152 -0.92 17.95 9.19
CA PRO A 152 0.04 18.67 10.02
C PRO A 152 0.81 17.69 10.91
N LYS A 153 2.11 17.93 11.11
CA LYS A 153 2.94 17.13 12.03
C LYS A 153 2.54 17.34 13.48
#